data_AF-A0AAW4UBG7-F1
#
_entry.id   AF-A0AAW4UBG7-F1
#
_cell.length_a   1.000
_cell.length_b   1.000
_cell.length_c   1.000
_cell.angle_alpha   90.00
_cell.angle_beta   90.00
_cell.angle_gamma   90.00
#
_symmetry.space_group_name_H-M   'P 1'
#
loop_
_entity.id
_entity.type
_entity.pdbx_description
1 polymer ?
#
loop_
_entity_poly.entity_id
_entity_poly.type
_entity_poly.pdbx_seq_one_letter_code
_entity_poly.pdbx_strand_id
1 'polypeptide(L)'
;MAEINELNDNLKQCKKRLFNWNTKGCERIHIWGNYIDVTPGEQNKYFSVQIVNKQYIMCGVHMYSNLNGEHYDERVALAEEIMYSIKHIKQRLQTEHVIVIGDINESPYEKACLSAKGFHALPALQILDKGSRTVYGKEYEKMYNPMWNLFGDFKYPPGTYYRVESKLYNPCWFMLDQVIISQSMIPLMVKEQLKIITKCGKGVLYTDNRYPNSNISDHFPIMCEFNI
;
A
#
# COMPACT_ATOMS: atom_id res chain seq x y z
N MET A 1 -7.27 1.26 -18.09
CA MET A 1 -7.07 0.08 -17.21
C MET A 1 -6.59 -1.04 -18.11
N ALA A 2 -5.47 -1.70 -17.81
CA ALA A 2 -4.99 -2.81 -18.64
C ALA A 2 -6.03 -3.95 -18.59
N GLU A 3 -6.36 -4.53 -19.74
CA GLU A 3 -7.26 -5.67 -19.76
C GLU A 3 -6.58 -6.86 -19.07
N ILE A 4 -7.22 -7.43 -18.05
CA ILE A 4 -6.70 -8.58 -17.29
C ILE A 4 -6.30 -9.74 -18.20
N ASN A 5 -7.04 -9.93 -19.29
CA ASN A 5 -6.76 -10.96 -20.29
C ASN A 5 -5.46 -10.67 -21.05
N GLU A 6 -5.23 -9.41 -21.44
CA GLU A 6 -3.98 -9.00 -22.09
C GLU A 6 -2.78 -9.16 -21.13
N LEU A 7 -2.93 -8.78 -19.86
CA LEU A 7 -1.90 -9.00 -18.85
C LEU A 7 -1.56 -10.49 -18.69
N ASN A 8 -2.58 -11.35 -18.59
CA ASN A 8 -2.41 -12.80 -18.53
C ASN A 8 -1.59 -13.33 -19.70
N ASP A 9 -1.91 -12.90 -20.93
CA ASP A 9 -1.26 -13.37 -22.12
C ASP A 9 0.19 -12.86 -22.20
N ASN A 10 0.43 -11.61 -21.84
CA ASN A 10 1.78 -11.05 -21.72
C ASN A 10 2.64 -11.80 -20.68
N LEU A 11 2.07 -12.16 -19.53
CA LEU A 11 2.77 -12.94 -18.50
C LEU A 11 3.14 -14.34 -19.00
N LYS A 12 2.22 -15.01 -19.72
CA LYS A 12 2.50 -16.31 -20.37
C LYS A 12 3.61 -16.20 -21.41
N GLN A 13 3.55 -15.20 -22.30
CA GLN A 13 4.58 -14.97 -23.32
C GLN A 13 5.97 -14.73 -22.69
N CYS A 14 6.01 -13.97 -21.61
CA CYS A 14 7.23 -13.70 -20.84
C CYS A 14 7.67 -14.86 -19.92
N LYS A 15 7.00 -16.01 -19.97
CA LYS A 15 7.24 -17.18 -19.11
C LYS A 15 7.22 -16.83 -17.61
N LYS A 16 6.45 -15.81 -17.22
CA LYS A 16 6.22 -15.42 -15.83
C LYS A 16 4.98 -16.13 -15.32
N ARG A 17 5.17 -17.09 -14.41
CA ARG A 17 4.08 -17.86 -13.81
C ARG A 17 3.50 -17.09 -12.62
N LEU A 18 2.63 -16.13 -12.91
CA LEU A 18 1.80 -15.45 -11.90
C LEU A 18 0.35 -15.90 -12.06
N PHE A 19 -0.35 -16.01 -10.95
CA PHE A 19 -1.76 -16.37 -10.87
C PHE A 19 -2.52 -15.23 -10.22
N ASN A 20 -3.71 -14.95 -10.73
CA ASN A 20 -4.63 -14.02 -10.08
C ASN A 20 -5.17 -14.68 -8.80
N TRP A 21 -4.80 -14.13 -7.65
CA TRP A 21 -5.34 -14.55 -6.37
C TRP A 21 -6.73 -13.97 -6.17
N ASN A 22 -7.58 -14.70 -5.47
CA ASN A 22 -8.99 -14.33 -5.30
C ASN A 22 -9.12 -13.02 -4.52
N THR A 23 -9.70 -11.99 -5.15
CA THR A 23 -10.05 -10.69 -4.56
C THR A 23 -11.56 -10.45 -4.61
N LYS A 24 -12.34 -11.39 -4.06
CA LYS A 24 -13.81 -11.38 -4.11
C LYS A 24 -14.39 -10.08 -3.54
N GLY A 25 -15.32 -9.48 -4.27
CA GLY A 25 -15.98 -8.24 -3.87
C GLY A 25 -15.17 -6.98 -4.16
N CYS A 26 -13.97 -7.10 -4.77
CA CYS A 26 -13.19 -5.97 -5.23
C CYS A 26 -12.94 -6.02 -6.74
N GLU A 27 -13.52 -5.08 -7.47
CA GLU A 27 -13.28 -4.93 -8.91
C GLU A 27 -12.01 -4.12 -9.23
N ARG A 28 -11.45 -3.43 -8.23
CA ARG A 28 -10.35 -2.47 -8.41
C ARG A 28 -8.99 -3.01 -7.94
N ILE A 29 -9.00 -4.05 -7.12
CA ILE A 29 -7.80 -4.67 -6.56
C ILE A 29 -7.63 -6.03 -7.23
N HIS A 30 -6.51 -6.19 -7.91
CA HIS A 30 -6.08 -7.47 -8.48
C HIS A 30 -4.71 -7.81 -7.92
N ILE A 31 -4.59 -8.99 -7.32
CA ILE A 31 -3.35 -9.45 -6.69
C ILE A 31 -2.84 -10.63 -7.48
N TRP A 32 -1.61 -10.51 -8.00
CA TRP A 32 -0.99 -11.53 -8.83
C TRP A 32 0.27 -12.07 -8.15
N GLY A 33 0.39 -13.38 -8.02
CA GLY A 33 1.55 -13.99 -7.38
C GLY A 33 1.81 -15.42 -7.82
N ASN A 34 3.01 -15.91 -7.48
CA ASN A 34 3.50 -17.25 -7.84
C ASN A 34 3.51 -18.24 -6.66
N TYR A 35 3.15 -17.80 -5.45
CA TYR A 35 2.95 -18.68 -4.31
C TYR A 35 1.73 -19.57 -4.50
N ILE A 36 1.84 -20.82 -4.04
CA ILE A 36 0.78 -21.83 -4.12
C ILE A 36 -0.09 -21.80 -2.86
N ASP A 37 0.52 -21.72 -1.68
CA ASP A 37 -0.20 -21.69 -0.40
C ASP A 37 -0.68 -20.26 -0.09
N VAL A 38 -1.77 -19.88 -0.75
CA VAL A 38 -2.42 -18.59 -0.53
C VAL A 38 -3.89 -18.80 -0.19
N THR A 39 -4.32 -18.21 0.92
CA THR A 39 -5.72 -18.24 1.35
C THR A 39 -6.26 -16.82 1.52
N PRO A 40 -7.48 -16.54 1.04
CA PRO A 40 -8.09 -15.23 1.22
C PRO A 40 -8.48 -15.01 2.68
N GLY A 41 -8.24 -13.81 3.19
CA GLY A 41 -8.80 -13.29 4.44
C GLY A 41 -10.09 -12.52 4.18
N GLU A 42 -10.34 -11.48 4.97
CA GLU A 42 -11.46 -10.56 4.73
C GLU A 42 -11.22 -9.70 3.48
N GLN A 43 -12.31 -9.46 2.73
CA GLN A 43 -12.27 -8.77 1.44
C GLN A 43 -13.55 -7.98 1.25
N ASN A 44 -13.42 -6.76 0.74
CA ASN A 44 -14.53 -5.93 0.32
C ASN A 44 -14.10 -5.03 -0.85
N LYS A 45 -14.93 -4.05 -1.23
CA LYS A 45 -14.63 -3.14 -2.34
C LYS A 45 -13.37 -2.29 -2.18
N TYR A 46 -12.85 -2.13 -0.96
CA TYR A 46 -11.73 -1.23 -0.63
C TYR A 46 -10.46 -1.93 -0.17
N PHE A 47 -10.53 -3.19 0.26
CA PHE A 47 -9.34 -3.97 0.60
C PHE A 47 -9.52 -5.46 0.35
N SER A 48 -8.40 -6.15 0.19
CA SER A 48 -8.35 -7.60 0.06
C SER A 48 -7.16 -8.17 0.84
N VAL A 49 -7.44 -8.97 1.86
CA VAL A 49 -6.40 -9.69 2.62
C VAL A 49 -6.09 -11.03 1.96
N GLN A 50 -4.80 -11.32 1.86
CA GLN A 50 -4.22 -12.58 1.40
C GLN A 50 -3.26 -13.09 2.47
N ILE A 51 -3.37 -14.38 2.80
CA ILE A 51 -2.49 -15.06 3.74
C ILE A 51 -1.59 -15.98 2.93
N VAL A 52 -0.30 -15.68 2.87
CA VAL A 52 0.71 -16.38 2.07
C VAL A 52 1.55 -17.28 2.98
N ASN A 53 1.71 -18.55 2.59
CA ASN A 53 2.44 -19.60 3.31
C ASN A 53 2.05 -19.73 4.79
N LYS A 54 0.79 -19.39 5.13
CA LYS A 54 0.26 -19.35 6.52
C LYS A 54 1.07 -18.49 7.49
N GLN A 55 1.94 -17.62 6.96
CA GLN A 55 2.89 -16.85 7.75
C GLN A 55 2.78 -15.35 7.46
N TYR A 56 2.60 -14.95 6.20
CA TYR A 56 2.59 -13.55 5.81
C TYR A 56 1.18 -13.07 5.51
N ILE A 57 0.77 -11.97 6.13
CA ILE A 57 -0.51 -11.31 5.86
C ILE A 57 -0.22 -10.15 4.90
N MET A 58 -0.78 -10.21 3.70
CA MET A 58 -0.69 -9.14 2.71
C MET A 58 -2.08 -8.55 2.48
N CYS A 59 -2.23 -7.25 2.72
CA CYS A 59 -3.49 -6.53 2.52
C CYS A 59 -3.33 -5.54 1.37
N GLY A 60 -3.97 -5.83 0.24
CA GLY A 60 -4.11 -4.87 -0.86
C GLY A 60 -5.19 -3.84 -0.52
N VAL A 61 -4.93 -2.56 -0.71
CA VAL A 61 -5.89 -1.47 -0.41
C VAL A 61 -6.13 -0.55 -1.61
N HIS A 62 -7.36 -0.06 -1.71
CA HIS A 62 -7.76 1.05 -2.56
C HIS A 62 -8.90 1.79 -1.85
N MET A 63 -8.58 2.79 -1.04
CA MET A 63 -9.49 3.42 -0.09
C MET A 63 -10.34 4.54 -0.73
N TYR A 64 -11.23 5.17 0.05
CA TYR A 64 -12.10 6.25 -0.43
C TYR A 64 -11.31 7.41 -1.04
N SER A 65 -11.55 7.73 -2.32
CA SER A 65 -10.97 8.91 -2.99
C SER A 65 -11.72 10.19 -2.61
N ASN A 66 -11.04 11.33 -2.60
CA ASN A 66 -11.69 12.63 -2.37
C ASN A 66 -12.49 13.18 -3.59
N LEU A 67 -12.73 12.39 -4.64
CA LEU A 67 -13.41 12.84 -5.86
C LEU A 67 -14.87 13.26 -5.64
N ASN A 68 -15.56 12.65 -4.68
CA ASN A 68 -16.99 12.88 -4.39
C ASN A 68 -17.25 13.52 -3.01
N GLY A 69 -16.21 14.10 -2.41
CA GLY A 69 -16.29 14.66 -1.06
C GLY A 69 -15.03 14.39 -0.26
N GLU A 70 -14.92 15.06 0.87
CA GLU A 70 -13.86 14.83 1.83
C GLU A 70 -14.20 13.59 2.68
N HIS A 71 -13.30 12.60 2.70
CA HIS A 71 -13.55 11.30 3.34
C HIS A 71 -12.51 10.89 4.39
N TYR A 72 -11.92 11.86 5.11
CA TYR A 72 -10.85 11.56 6.08
C TYR A 72 -11.33 10.62 7.20
N ASP A 73 -12.52 10.86 7.75
CA ASP A 73 -13.02 10.09 8.89
C ASP A 73 -13.44 8.67 8.45
N GLU A 74 -13.99 8.52 7.25
CA GLU A 74 -14.30 7.23 6.63
C GLU A 74 -13.03 6.43 6.33
N ARG A 75 -11.95 7.08 5.89
CA ARG A 75 -10.65 6.40 5.73
C ARG A 75 -10.06 5.97 7.07
N VAL A 76 -10.18 6.77 8.14
CA VAL A 76 -9.78 6.35 9.49
C VAL A 76 -10.59 5.14 9.95
N ALA A 77 -11.91 5.14 9.74
CA ALA A 77 -12.78 4.02 10.10
C ALA A 77 -12.41 2.74 9.32
N LEU A 78 -12.15 2.86 8.02
CA LEU A 78 -11.71 1.74 7.19
C LEU A 78 -10.32 1.21 7.58
N ALA A 79 -9.39 2.10 7.93
CA ALA A 79 -8.09 1.68 8.45
C ALA A 79 -8.24 0.92 9.78
N GLU A 80 -9.14 1.35 10.66
CA GLU A 80 -9.46 0.61 11.90
C GLU A 80 -10.05 -0.78 11.61
N GLU A 81 -10.98 -0.88 10.64
CA GLU A 81 -11.57 -2.15 10.18
C GLU A 81 -10.49 -3.10 9.65
N ILE A 82 -9.59 -2.61 8.78
CA ILE A 82 -8.48 -3.39 8.24
C ILE A 82 -7.56 -3.90 9.37
N MET A 83 -7.18 -3.02 10.30
CA MET A 83 -6.30 -3.40 11.41
C MET A 83 -6.98 -4.39 12.37
N TYR A 84 -8.29 -4.29 12.57
CA TYR A 84 -9.08 -5.26 13.34
C TYR A 84 -9.09 -6.63 12.66
N SER A 85 -9.31 -6.68 11.34
CA SER A 85 -9.25 -7.91 10.55
C SER A 85 -7.88 -8.57 10.61
N ILE A 86 -6.81 -7.78 10.39
CA ILE A 86 -5.43 -8.24 10.48
C ILE A 86 -5.14 -8.80 11.88
N LYS A 87 -5.56 -8.11 12.95
CA LYS A 87 -5.36 -8.57 14.33
C LYS A 87 -5.95 -9.96 14.58
N HIS A 88 -7.15 -10.24 14.08
CA HIS A 88 -7.77 -11.57 14.20
C HIS A 88 -6.99 -12.64 13.46
N ILE A 89 -6.48 -12.33 12.27
CA ILE A 89 -5.67 -13.25 11.48
C ILE A 89 -4.33 -13.52 12.18
N LYS A 90 -3.66 -12.47 12.69
CA LYS A 90 -2.42 -12.58 13.47
C LYS A 90 -2.58 -13.53 14.65
N GLN A 91 -3.65 -13.35 15.43
CA GLN A 91 -3.96 -14.20 16.59
C GLN A 91 -4.19 -15.67 16.20
N ARG A 92 -4.94 -15.92 15.13
CA ARG A 92 -5.23 -17.27 14.64
C ARG A 92 -4.00 -17.99 14.09
N LEU A 93 -3.11 -17.27 13.41
CA LEU A 93 -1.91 -17.85 12.78
C LEU A 93 -0.65 -17.77 13.66
N GLN A 94 -0.72 -17.06 14.78
CA GLN A 94 0.43 -16.74 15.63
C GLN A 94 1.58 -16.09 14.84
N THR A 95 1.24 -15.16 13.95
CA THR A 95 2.19 -14.41 13.13
C THR A 95 2.10 -12.92 13.40
N GLU A 96 3.24 -12.24 13.25
CA GLU A 96 3.33 -10.79 13.32
C GLU A 96 3.69 -10.17 11.96
N HIS A 97 3.81 -10.96 10.88
CA HIS A 97 4.28 -10.51 9.57
C HIS A 97 3.14 -9.95 8.72
N VAL A 98 3.10 -8.62 8.59
CA VAL A 98 2.03 -7.91 7.90
C VAL A 98 2.62 -6.89 6.92
N ILE A 99 2.08 -6.90 5.69
CA ILE A 99 2.29 -5.89 4.67
C ILE A 99 0.91 -5.36 4.25
N VAL A 100 0.70 -4.06 4.33
CA VAL A 100 -0.43 -3.34 3.74
C VAL A 100 0.12 -2.52 2.57
N ILE A 101 -0.45 -2.67 1.37
CA ILE A 101 0.06 -2.05 0.16
C ILE A 101 -1.07 -1.61 -0.78
N GLY A 102 -0.94 -0.42 -1.37
CA GLY A 102 -1.86 0.07 -2.39
C GLY A 102 -2.21 1.54 -2.19
N ASP A 103 -3.26 1.99 -2.86
CA ASP A 103 -3.70 3.39 -2.85
C ASP A 103 -4.57 3.69 -1.62
N ILE A 104 -3.99 4.38 -0.65
CA ILE A 104 -4.66 4.82 0.58
C ILE A 104 -5.51 6.07 0.33
N ASN A 105 -5.34 6.75 -0.81
CA ASN A 105 -5.96 8.04 -1.11
C ASN A 105 -5.66 9.14 -0.05
N GLU A 106 -4.56 8.96 0.66
CA GLU A 106 -3.97 9.92 1.59
C GLU A 106 -2.45 9.89 1.48
N SER A 107 -1.80 11.00 1.82
CA SER A 107 -0.35 11.05 2.02
C SER A 107 0.03 10.51 3.41
N PRO A 108 1.28 10.08 3.62
CA PRO A 108 1.72 9.40 4.84
C PRO A 108 1.51 10.17 6.15
N TYR A 109 1.36 11.51 6.07
CA TYR A 109 1.15 12.41 7.21
C TYR A 109 -0.33 12.65 7.55
N GLU A 110 -1.27 12.10 6.78
CA GLU A 110 -2.70 12.31 6.99
C GLU A 110 -3.32 11.31 7.98
N LYS A 111 -4.59 11.53 8.31
CA LYS A 111 -5.24 10.97 9.50
C LYS A 111 -5.31 9.45 9.49
N ALA A 112 -5.67 8.81 8.38
CA ALA A 112 -5.81 7.35 8.33
C ALA A 112 -4.45 6.66 8.51
N CYS A 113 -3.38 7.28 8.00
CA CYS A 113 -2.01 6.78 8.13
C CYS A 113 -1.47 6.97 9.56
N LEU A 114 -1.44 8.19 10.08
CA LEU A 114 -0.74 8.51 11.33
C LEU A 114 -1.53 8.27 12.62
N SER A 115 -2.86 8.31 12.56
CA SER A 115 -3.68 8.16 13.77
C SER A 115 -3.43 6.81 14.44
N ALA A 116 -3.37 6.80 15.77
CA ALA A 116 -3.31 5.55 16.54
C ALA A 116 -4.50 4.62 16.20
N LYS A 117 -5.67 5.21 15.92
CA LYS A 117 -6.90 4.50 15.57
C LYS A 117 -6.90 3.94 14.15
N GLY A 118 -6.17 4.57 13.22
CA GLY A 118 -6.00 4.11 11.85
C GLY A 118 -4.87 3.07 11.75
N PHE A 119 -3.98 3.23 10.76
CA PHE A 119 -2.83 2.32 10.61
C PHE A 119 -1.72 2.55 11.62
N HIS A 120 -1.68 3.73 12.24
CA HIS A 120 -0.60 4.14 13.15
C HIS A 120 0.79 3.92 12.52
N ALA A 121 0.90 4.30 11.25
CA ALA A 121 2.00 4.01 10.35
C ALA A 121 3.07 5.09 10.45
N LEU A 122 4.03 4.89 11.35
CA LEU A 122 5.00 5.89 11.76
C LEU A 122 6.13 6.08 10.73
N PRO A 123 6.66 7.30 10.59
CA PRO A 123 7.81 7.58 9.71
C PRO A 123 9.12 6.98 10.21
N ALA A 124 9.20 6.69 11.51
CA ALA A 124 10.36 6.12 12.17
C ALA A 124 9.88 5.12 13.22
N LEU A 125 10.30 3.87 13.05
CA LEU A 125 10.03 2.78 13.98
C LEU A 125 11.15 1.76 13.85
N GLN A 126 11.67 1.29 14.98
CA GLN A 126 12.71 0.27 15.05
C GLN A 126 12.13 -1.03 15.64
N ILE A 127 12.83 -2.14 15.41
CA ILE A 127 12.44 -3.45 15.96
C ILE A 127 12.49 -3.48 17.49
N LEU A 128 13.36 -2.67 18.10
CA LEU A 128 13.53 -2.57 19.56
C LEU A 128 12.51 -1.64 20.21
N ASP A 129 11.78 -0.83 19.43
CA ASP A 129 10.77 0.06 19.97
C ASP A 129 9.58 -0.75 20.49
N LYS A 130 8.94 -0.25 21.55
CA LYS A 130 7.66 -0.82 21.99
C LYS A 130 6.67 -0.82 20.83
N GLY A 131 6.19 -2.01 20.44
CA GLY A 131 5.31 -2.21 19.27
C GLY A 131 3.89 -1.67 19.39
N SER A 132 3.55 -1.07 20.52
CA SER A 132 2.25 -0.47 20.76
C SER A 132 2.36 0.82 21.59
N ARG A 133 1.28 1.59 21.63
CA ARG A 133 1.09 2.66 22.62
C ARG A 133 -0.36 2.68 23.12
N THR A 134 -0.55 3.14 24.35
CA THR A 134 -1.88 3.33 24.93
C THR A 134 -2.33 4.78 24.73
N VAL A 135 -3.54 4.98 24.22
CA VAL A 135 -4.19 6.29 24.07
C VAL A 135 -5.59 6.18 24.66
N TYR A 136 -5.91 7.00 25.67
CA TYR A 136 -7.18 6.97 26.41
C TYR A 136 -7.59 5.54 26.87
N GLY A 137 -6.63 4.77 27.38
CA GLY A 137 -6.87 3.40 27.89
C GLY A 137 -6.97 2.30 26.82
N LYS A 138 -6.97 2.63 25.53
CA LYS A 138 -6.93 1.64 24.43
C LYS A 138 -5.51 1.51 23.88
N GLU A 139 -5.06 0.26 23.72
CA GLU A 139 -3.77 -0.06 23.12
C GLU A 139 -3.88 -0.13 21.59
N TYR A 140 -2.93 0.49 20.91
CA TYR A 140 -2.85 0.52 19.46
C TYR A 140 -1.46 0.05 19.01
N GLU A 141 -1.43 -0.94 18.11
CA GLU A 141 -0.22 -1.41 17.44
C GLU A 141 0.42 -0.26 16.65
N LYS A 142 1.75 -0.23 16.59
CA LYS A 142 2.51 0.68 15.73
C LYS A 142 2.91 -0.07 14.46
N MET A 143 2.62 0.53 13.32
CA MET A 143 3.12 0.07 12.03
C MET A 143 4.22 1.02 11.56
N TYR A 144 5.08 0.56 10.65
CA TYR A 144 6.10 1.37 10.00
C TYR A 144 5.66 1.73 8.59
N ASN A 145 5.81 3.00 8.22
CA ASN A 145 5.57 3.48 6.88
C ASN A 145 6.90 3.94 6.23
N PRO A 146 7.57 3.10 5.45
CA PRO A 146 8.81 3.49 4.78
C PRO A 146 8.62 4.52 3.66
N MET A 147 7.39 4.80 3.20
CA MET A 147 7.13 5.71 2.08
C MET A 147 7.50 7.17 2.38
N TRP A 148 7.58 7.54 3.67
CA TRP A 148 8.10 8.82 4.10
C TRP A 148 9.50 9.13 3.53
N ASN A 149 10.32 8.10 3.31
CA ASN A 149 11.68 8.27 2.75
C ASN A 149 11.69 8.60 1.26
N LEU A 150 10.54 8.54 0.58
CA LEU A 150 10.38 8.81 -0.84
C LEU A 150 9.59 10.10 -1.12
N PHE A 151 9.10 10.78 -0.09
CA PHE A 151 8.27 11.99 -0.24
C PHE A 151 9.14 13.25 -0.12
N GLY A 152 9.14 14.08 -1.18
CA GLY A 152 10.01 15.26 -1.29
C GLY A 152 10.96 15.21 -2.48
N ASP A 153 11.62 16.33 -2.79
CA ASP A 153 12.32 16.54 -4.06
C ASP A 153 13.80 16.16 -4.08
N PHE A 154 14.35 15.68 -2.96
CA PHE A 154 15.74 15.21 -2.89
C PHE A 154 15.99 14.00 -3.80
N LYS A 155 14.95 13.22 -4.10
CA LYS A 155 14.97 12.14 -5.09
C LYS A 155 13.70 12.22 -5.92
N TYR A 156 13.85 12.19 -7.24
CA TYR A 156 12.71 12.12 -8.16
C TYR A 156 12.13 10.69 -8.21
N PRO A 157 10.79 10.54 -8.27
CA PRO A 157 9.76 11.57 -8.16
C PRO A 157 9.41 11.90 -6.70
N PRO A 158 8.89 13.10 -6.41
CA PRO A 158 8.59 13.53 -5.04
C PRO A 158 7.26 12.99 -4.49
N GLY A 159 6.59 12.10 -5.22
CA GLY A 159 5.32 11.48 -4.87
C GLY A 159 4.88 10.49 -5.94
N THR A 160 3.79 9.76 -5.68
CA THR A 160 3.22 8.79 -6.62
C THR A 160 2.14 9.39 -7.51
N TYR A 161 1.54 10.50 -7.09
CA TYR A 161 0.44 11.17 -7.79
C TYR A 161 0.69 12.68 -7.86
N TYR A 162 0.33 13.30 -8.98
CA TYR A 162 0.44 14.75 -9.17
C TYR A 162 -0.89 15.34 -9.61
N ARG A 163 -1.36 16.34 -8.87
CA ARG A 163 -2.58 17.09 -9.20
C ARG A 163 -2.53 18.50 -8.63
N VAL A 164 -2.70 19.47 -9.51
CA VAL A 164 -2.91 20.88 -9.14
C VAL A 164 -4.40 21.14 -9.00
N GLU A 165 -4.79 21.77 -7.91
CA GLU A 165 -6.17 22.23 -7.67
C GLU A 165 -6.16 23.71 -7.28
N SER A 166 -7.21 24.45 -7.66
CA SER A 166 -7.41 25.84 -7.25
C SER A 166 -7.87 25.93 -5.78
N LYS A 167 -7.07 25.39 -4.85
CA LYS A 167 -7.30 25.41 -3.40
C LYS A 167 -6.12 26.09 -2.70
N LEU A 168 -6.39 26.74 -1.58
CA LEU A 168 -5.35 27.34 -0.72
C LEU A 168 -4.37 26.30 -0.18
N TYR A 169 -4.81 25.05 -0.04
CA TYR A 169 -4.03 23.93 0.46
C TYR A 169 -3.98 22.84 -0.61
N ASN A 170 -2.86 22.73 -1.32
CA ASN A 170 -2.61 21.68 -2.29
C ASN A 170 -1.09 21.41 -2.33
N PRO A 171 -0.61 20.23 -1.91
CA PRO A 171 0.82 19.91 -1.96
C PRO A 171 1.33 19.68 -3.40
N CYS A 172 0.43 19.68 -4.39
CA CYS A 172 0.62 19.32 -5.79
C CYS A 172 1.05 17.86 -6.00
N TRP A 173 2.08 17.41 -5.29
CA TRP A 173 2.50 16.03 -5.20
C TRP A 173 1.91 15.36 -3.97
N PHE A 174 1.41 14.15 -4.19
CA PHE A 174 0.84 13.29 -3.15
C PHE A 174 1.54 11.94 -3.17
N MET A 175 1.61 11.30 -2.00
CA MET A 175 2.10 9.93 -1.84
C MET A 175 0.92 9.04 -1.47
N LEU A 176 0.01 8.84 -2.43
CA LEU A 176 -1.26 8.14 -2.21
C LEU A 176 -1.07 6.62 -2.15
N ASP A 177 -0.18 6.11 -2.98
CA ASP A 177 0.21 4.70 -3.01
C ASP A 177 1.27 4.45 -1.95
N GLN A 178 0.99 3.54 -1.02
CA GLN A 178 1.85 3.34 0.13
C GLN A 178 2.14 1.87 0.42
N VAL A 179 3.25 1.65 1.12
CA VAL A 179 3.62 0.39 1.77
C VAL A 179 3.67 0.67 3.27
N ILE A 180 2.89 -0.06 4.05
CA ILE A 180 2.87 -0.02 5.52
C ILE A 180 3.15 -1.43 6.02
N ILE A 181 4.09 -1.58 6.95
CA ILE A 181 4.53 -2.90 7.41
C ILE A 181 4.52 -3.00 8.93
N SER A 182 4.31 -4.20 9.46
CA SER A 182 4.48 -4.44 10.90
C SER A 182 5.96 -4.36 11.30
N GLN A 183 6.22 -4.16 12.60
CA GLN A 183 7.59 -4.11 13.11
C GLN A 183 8.44 -5.34 12.74
N SER A 184 7.82 -6.53 12.75
CA SER A 184 8.51 -7.80 12.43
C SER A 184 8.99 -7.89 10.98
N MET A 185 8.43 -7.08 10.08
CA MET A 185 8.83 -7.02 8.66
C MET A 185 9.99 -6.03 8.41
N ILE A 186 10.29 -5.14 9.35
CA ILE A 186 11.36 -4.14 9.21
C ILE A 186 12.73 -4.80 8.90
N PRO A 187 13.15 -5.87 9.60
CA PRO A 187 14.43 -6.53 9.31
C PRO A 187 14.45 -7.28 7.97
N LEU A 188 13.27 -7.63 7.44
CA LEU A 188 13.14 -8.39 6.19
C LEU A 188 13.14 -7.47 4.95
N MET A 189 12.86 -6.18 5.12
CA MET A 189 12.77 -5.23 4.04
C MET A 189 14.14 -4.92 3.42
N VAL A 190 14.27 -5.07 2.10
CA VAL A 190 15.43 -4.60 1.33
C VAL A 190 15.23 -3.12 1.02
N LYS A 191 15.75 -2.25 1.89
CA LYS A 191 15.48 -0.79 1.88
C LYS A 191 15.79 -0.13 0.54
N GLU A 192 16.85 -0.57 -0.12
CA GLU A 192 17.34 -0.04 -1.41
C GLU A 192 16.39 -0.35 -2.57
N GLN A 193 15.49 -1.34 -2.40
CA GLN A 193 14.51 -1.73 -3.40
C GLN A 193 13.15 -1.09 -3.22
N LEU A 194 12.95 -0.30 -2.15
CA LEU A 194 11.79 0.58 -2.06
C LEU A 194 11.97 1.76 -3.01
N LYS A 195 11.13 1.83 -4.05
CA LYS A 195 11.25 2.85 -5.09
C LYS A 195 9.92 3.13 -5.77
N ILE A 196 9.78 4.36 -6.24
CA ILE A 196 8.75 4.75 -7.19
C ILE A 196 9.32 4.52 -8.60
N ILE A 197 8.59 3.76 -9.41
CA ILE A 197 8.98 3.40 -10.76
C ILE A 197 8.55 4.51 -11.71
N THR A 198 9.51 5.11 -12.39
CA THR A 198 9.26 6.17 -13.39
C THR A 198 9.67 5.76 -14.80
N LYS A 199 10.26 4.57 -14.96
CA LYS A 199 10.73 4.01 -16.23
C LYS A 199 10.56 2.49 -16.22
N CYS A 200 10.24 1.92 -17.38
CA CYS A 200 10.15 0.48 -17.58
C CYS A 200 10.77 0.10 -18.93
N GLY A 201 11.80 -0.74 -18.91
CA GLY A 201 12.56 -1.08 -20.11
C GLY A 201 13.13 0.17 -20.79
N LYS A 202 12.76 0.40 -22.06
CA LYS A 202 13.15 1.60 -22.81
C LYS A 202 12.16 2.77 -22.67
N GLY A 203 11.01 2.56 -22.03
CA GLY A 203 9.94 3.56 -21.89
C GLY A 203 10.04 4.35 -20.59
N VAL A 204 9.47 5.57 -20.62
CA VAL A 204 9.26 6.43 -19.45
C VAL A 204 7.77 6.44 -19.09
N LEU A 205 7.47 6.57 -17.79
CA LEU A 205 6.09 6.60 -17.26
C LEU A 205 5.62 8.04 -16.97
N TYR A 206 6.40 9.04 -17.37
CA TYR A 206 6.15 10.45 -17.09
C TYR A 206 6.02 11.28 -18.38
N THR A 207 5.36 12.42 -18.26
CA THR A 207 5.26 13.47 -19.30
C THR A 207 6.51 14.34 -19.34
N ASP A 208 6.66 15.21 -20.34
CA ASP A 208 7.80 16.15 -20.41
C ASP A 208 7.92 17.05 -19.16
N ASN A 209 6.80 17.30 -18.48
CA ASN A 209 6.75 18.04 -17.21
C ASN A 209 7.12 17.19 -15.98
N ARG A 210 7.53 15.93 -16.17
CA ARG A 210 7.95 14.97 -15.14
C ARG A 210 6.86 14.51 -14.16
N TYR A 211 5.59 14.63 -14.55
CA TYR A 211 4.44 14.06 -13.82
C TYR A 211 4.03 12.71 -14.43
N PRO A 212 3.30 11.84 -13.69
CA PRO A 212 2.74 10.61 -14.26
C PRO A 212 2.03 10.85 -15.59
N ASN A 213 2.29 9.98 -16.57
CA ASN A 213 1.63 10.04 -17.87
C ASN A 213 0.26 9.37 -17.79
N SER A 214 -0.80 10.16 -17.67
CA SER A 214 -2.18 9.69 -17.53
C SER A 214 -2.70 8.83 -18.70
N ASN A 215 -2.04 8.86 -19.87
CA ASN A 215 -2.35 7.92 -20.95
C ASN A 215 -1.90 6.47 -20.62
N ILE A 216 -0.99 6.31 -19.66
CA ILE A 216 -0.53 5.02 -19.11
C ILE A 216 -1.20 4.79 -17.75
N SER A 217 -0.93 5.69 -16.80
CA SER A 217 -1.54 5.77 -15.48
C SER A 217 -1.28 7.16 -14.90
N ASP A 218 -2.27 7.70 -14.19
CA ASP A 218 -2.15 8.92 -13.40
C ASP A 218 -1.36 8.74 -12.10
N HIS A 219 -1.00 7.50 -11.75
CA HIS A 219 -0.13 7.16 -10.64
C HIS A 219 1.18 6.54 -11.13
N PHE A 220 2.28 6.80 -10.41
CA PHE A 220 3.51 6.03 -10.57
C PHE A 220 3.42 4.72 -9.78
N PRO A 221 3.83 3.58 -10.36
CA PRO A 221 3.92 2.32 -9.62
C PRO A 221 4.96 2.38 -8.50
N ILE A 222 4.70 1.67 -7.41
CA ILE A 222 5.67 1.46 -6.33
C ILE A 222 6.20 0.03 -6.37
N MET A 223 7.48 -0.14 -5.99
CA MET A 223 8.12 -1.44 -5.80
C MET A 223 8.74 -1.48 -4.41
N CYS A 224 8.63 -2.63 -3.75
CA CYS A 224 9.32 -2.98 -2.51
C CYS A 224 9.75 -4.45 -2.58
N GLU A 225 10.76 -4.81 -1.80
CA GLU A 225 11.28 -6.18 -1.73
C GLU A 225 11.51 -6.59 -0.28
N PHE A 226 11.23 -7.85 0.02
CA PHE A 226 11.39 -8.46 1.34
C PHE A 226 12.09 -9.82 1.19
N ASN A 227 13.00 -10.13 2.10
CA ASN A 227 13.65 -11.43 2.21
C ASN A 227 12.71 -12.40 2.96
N ILE A 228 11.84 -13.08 2.22
CA ILE A 228 10.81 -14.02 2.73
C ILE A 228 10.90 -15.39 2.05
#